data_AF-A0A835BMY3-F1
#
_entry.id   AF-A0A835BMY3-F1
#
_cell.length_a   1.000
_cell.length_b   1.000
_cell.length_c   1.000
_cell.angle_alpha   90.00
_cell.angle_beta   90.00
_cell.angle_gamma   90.00
#
_symmetry.space_group_name_H-M   'P 1'
#
loop_
_entity.id
_entity.type
_entity.pdbx_description
1 polymer ?
#
loop_
_entity_poly.entity_id
_entity_poly.type
_entity_poly.pdbx_seq_one_letter_code
_entity_poly.pdbx_strand_id
1 'polypeptide(L)' 'MDLKEKASPEWRPMNLSWGAIWRMDTPKPLKGPFSIRLTSESGKRLVATDVIPEDWKANTVYESGIQF' A
#
# COMPACT_ATOMS: atom_id res chain seq x y z
N MET A 1 -1.96 0.32 7.83
CA MET A 1 -1.19 0.11 6.58
C MET A 1 -0.85 1.48 6.02
N ASP A 2 0.32 1.64 5.41
CA ASP A 2 0.70 2.88 4.73
C ASP A 2 0.95 2.64 3.23
N LEU A 3 0.67 3.65 2.42
CA LEU A 3 0.88 3.69 0.98
C LEU A 3 1.95 4.74 0.64
N LYS A 4 2.85 4.42 -0.29
CA LYS A 4 3.78 5.38 -0.89
C LYS A 4 3.69 5.33 -2.41
N GLU A 5 3.51 6.49 -3.04
CA GLU A 5 3.59 6.68 -4.50
C GLU A 5 5.05 6.75 -4.95
N LYS A 6 5.39 6.27 -6.15
CA LYS A 6 6.76 6.34 -6.67
C LYS A 6 7.32 7.77 -6.72
N ALA A 7 6.46 8.74 -7.05
CA ALA A 7 6.82 10.15 -7.19
C ALA A 7 6.97 10.89 -5.85
N SER A 8 6.67 10.25 -4.72
CA SER A 8 6.76 10.86 -3.39
C SER A 8 7.63 10.02 -2.46
N PRO A 9 8.52 10.63 -1.65
CA PRO A 9 9.24 9.92 -0.60
C PRO A 9 8.36 9.58 0.61
N GLU A 10 7.15 10.15 0.70
CA GLU A 10 6.31 10.09 1.89
C GLU A 10 5.44 8.83 1.97
N TRP A 11 5.38 8.26 3.18
CA TRP A 11 4.41 7.23 3.52
C TRP A 11 3.14 7.89 4.06
N ARG A 12 2.01 7.64 3.40
CA ARG A 12 0.70 8.13 3.85
C ARG A 12 -0.10 7.00 4.49
N PRO A 13 -0.71 7.23 5.66
CA PRO A 13 -1.55 6.23 6.29
C PRO A 13 -2.80 5.96 5.45
N MET A 14 -3.17 4.69 5.35
CA MET A 14 -4.46 4.27 4.79
C MET A 14 -5.49 4.15 5.90
N ASN A 15 -6.76 4.39 5.56
CA ASN A 15 -7.87 4.21 6.48
C ASN A 15 -8.27 2.73 6.52
N LEU A 16 -8.46 2.17 7.72
CA LEU A 16 -9.08 0.87 7.86
C LEU A 16 -10.56 0.99 7.49
N SER A 17 -11.02 0.18 6.54
CA SER A 17 -12.43 0.17 6.13
C SER A 17 -13.20 -0.89 6.90
N TRP A 18 -12.88 -2.18 6.70
CA TRP A 18 -13.42 -3.29 7.50
C TRP A 18 -12.54 -4.54 7.37
N GLY A 19 -12.41 -5.33 8.44
CA GLY A 19 -11.61 -6.56 8.44
C GLY A 19 -10.17 -6.29 8.00
N ALA A 20 -9.74 -6.91 6.89
CA ALA A 20 -8.42 -6.71 6.28
C ALA A 20 -8.43 -5.74 5.09
N ILE A 21 -9.49 -4.93 4.91
CA ILE A 21 -9.64 -4.00 3.80
C ILE A 21 -9.25 -2.59 4.23
N TRP A 22 -8.30 -2.02 3.49
CA TRP A 22 -7.74 -0.69 3.69
C TRP A 22 -8.03 0.18 2.47
N ARG A 23 -8.33 1.46 2.70
CA ARG A 23 -8.68 2.43 1.64
C ARG A 23 -7.77 3.65 1.72
N MET A 24 -7.44 4.21 0.55
CA MET A 24 -6.76 5.49 0.44
C MET A 24 -7.72 6.52 -0.16
N ASP A 25 -8.19 7.44 0.68
CA ASP A 25 -9.13 8.49 0.26
C ASP A 25 -8.34 9.76 -0.03
N THR A 26 -8.32 10.17 -1.30
CA THR A 26 -7.61 11.38 -1.72
C THR A 26 -8.43 12.14 -2.75
N PRO A 27 -8.46 13.49 -2.69
CA PRO A 27 -9.08 14.31 -3.72
C PRO A 27 -8.25 14.36 -5.01
N LYS A 28 -6.98 13.95 -4.96
CA LYS A 28 -6.06 13.89 -6.11
C LYS A 28 -5.87 12.45 -6.59
N PRO A 29 -5.74 12.21 -7.91
CA PRO A 29 -5.38 10.90 -8.42
C PRO A 29 -4.06 10.39 -7.83
N LEU A 30 -4.05 9.12 -7.43
CA LEU A 30 -2.85 8.41 -7.00
C LEU A 30 -2.05 7.98 -8.23
N LYS A 31 -0.73 8.18 -8.20
CA LYS A 31 0.21 7.77 -9.25
C LYS A 31 1.05 6.60 -8.77
N GLY A 32 0.89 5.48 -9.45
CA GLY A 32 1.71 4.29 -9.20
C GLY A 32 3.13 4.43 -9.77
N PRO A 33 3.92 3.34 -9.69
CA PRO A 33 3.66 2.16 -8.86
C PRO A 33 3.57 2.52 -7.37
N PHE A 34 2.89 1.68 -6.59
CA PHE A 34 2.71 1.88 -5.16
C PHE A 34 3.52 0.89 -4.33
N SER A 35 4.19 1.44 -3.32
CA SER A 35 4.78 0.64 -2.24
C SER A 35 3.82 0.57 -1.05
N ILE A 36 3.80 -0.56 -0.36
CA ILE A 36 2.96 -0.82 0.82
C ILE A 36 3.84 -1.07 2.03
N ARG A 37 3.51 -0.45 3.17
CA ARG A 37 4.12 -0.73 4.46
C ARG A 37 3.09 -1.29 5.44
N LEU A 38 3.39 -2.45 5.97
CA LEU A 38 2.64 -3.12 7.02
C LEU A 38 3.35 -2.95 8.35
N THR A 39 2.57 -2.74 9.41
CA THR A 39 3.05 -2.75 10.79
C THR A 39 2.24 -3.81 11.54
N SER A 40 2.91 -4.80 12.12
CA SER A 40 2.26 -5.83 12.94
C SER A 40 1.82 -5.26 14.29
N GLU A 41 0.98 -6.00 15.01
CA GLU A 41 0.58 -5.62 16.38
C GLU A 41 1.78 -5.50 17.34
N SER A 42 2.84 -6.28 17.10
CA SER A 42 4.09 -6.20 17.85
C SER A 42 5.00 -5.03 17.42
N GLY A 43 4.53 -4.16 16.52
CA GLY A 43 5.28 -3.02 16.00
C GLY A 43 6.33 -3.33 14.94
N LYS A 44 6.47 -4.60 14.48
CA LYS A 44 7.39 -4.94 13.40
C LYS A 44 6.89 -4.36 12.09
N ARG A 45 7.79 -3.87 11.25
CA ARG A 45 7.45 -3.27 9.95
C ARG A 45 7.95 -4.13 8.80
N LEU A 46 7.12 -4.27 7.78
CA LEU A 46 7.42 -4.95 6.52
C LEU A 46 7.09 -4.03 5.36
N VAL A 47 7.97 -3.94 4.36
CA VAL A 47 7.82 -3.02 3.21
C VAL A 47 7.86 -3.82 1.91
N ALA A 48 6.78 -3.73 1.14
CA ALA A 48 6.70 -4.21 -0.24
C ALA A 48 6.88 -3.02 -1.18
N THR A 49 8.02 -2.94 -1.85
CA THR A 49 8.36 -1.82 -2.75
C THR A 49 7.74 -2.03 -4.12
N ASP A 50 7.07 -1.01 -4.64
CA ASP A 50 6.48 -0.95 -5.99
C ASP A 50 5.64 -2.19 -6.36
N VAL A 51 4.96 -2.77 -5.36
CA VAL A 51 4.24 -4.05 -5.48
C VAL A 51 2.94 -3.93 -6.27
N ILE A 52 2.30 -2.77 -6.28
CA ILE A 52 1.13 -2.50 -7.12
C ILE A 52 1.61 -1.66 -8.31
N PRO A 53 1.50 -2.13 -9.56
CA PRO A 53 2.01 -1.41 -10.72
C PRO A 53 1.16 -0.18 -11.04
N GLU A 54 1.66 0.70 -11.91
CA GLU A 54 0.95 1.92 -12.32
C GLU A 54 -0.35 1.61 -13.08
N ASP A 55 -0.36 0.57 -13.89
CA ASP A 55 -1.49 0.09 -14.70
C ASP A 55 -2.36 -0.95 -13.98
N TRP A 56 -2.37 -0.90 -12.64
CA TRP A 56 -3.12 -1.84 -11.83
C TRP A 56 -4.61 -1.89 -12.22
N LYS A 57 -5.15 -3.11 -12.17
CA LYS A 57 -6.57 -3.38 -12.40
C LYS A 57 -7.24 -3.77 -11.09
N ALA A 58 -8.51 -3.37 -10.96
CA ALA A 58 -9.36 -3.83 -9.86
C ALA A 58 -9.54 -5.34 -9.91
N ASN A 59 -9.75 -5.96 -8.75
CA ASN A 59 -9.91 -7.41 -8.60
C ASN A 59 -8.72 -8.27 -9.10
N THR A 60 -7.50 -7.71 -9.02
CA THR A 60 -6.25 -8.40 -9.34
C THR A 60 -5.42 -8.62 -8.08
N VAL A 61 -4.74 -9.76 -8.00
CA VAL A 61 -3.78 -10.08 -6.93
C VAL A 61 -2.38 -9.66 -7.38
N TYR A 62 -1.67 -8.91 -6.53
CA TYR A 62 -0.25 -8.59 -6.70
C TYR A 62 0.53 -9.19 -5.54
N GLU A 63 1.43 -10.13 -5.83
CA GLU A 63 2.21 -10.85 -4.82
C GLU A 63 3.53 -10.13 -4.54
N SER A 64 3.83 -9.92 -3.25
CA SER A 64 5.01 -9.21 -2.80
C SER A 64 6.24 -10.09 -2.58
N GLY A 65 6.05 -11.41 -2.41
CA GLY A 65 7.13 -12.36 -2.11
C GLY A 65 7.79 -12.17 -0.74
N ILE A 66 7.20 -11.38 0.17
CA ILE A 66 7.75 -11.08 1.50
C ILE A 66 6.80 -11.51 2.61
N GLN A 67 7.37 -11.89 3.76
CA GLN A 67 6.63 -12.33 4.96
C GLN A 67 7.25 -11.77 6.24
N PHE A 68 6.50 -11.79 7.34
CA PHE A 68 6.99 -11.42 8.68
C PHE A 68 7.94 -12.46 9.29
#